data_AF-A0A248THD3-F1
#
_entry.id   AF-A0A248THD3-F1
#
_cell.length_a   1.000
_cell.length_b   1.000
_cell.length_c   1.000
_cell.angle_alpha   90.00
_cell.angle_beta   90.00
_cell.angle_gamma   90.00
#
_symmetry.space_group_name_H-M   'P 1'
#
loop_
_entity.id
_entity.type
_entity.pdbx_description
1 polymer ?
#
loop_
_entity_poly.entity_id
_entity_poly.type
_entity_poly.pdbx_seq_one_letter_code
_entity_poly.pdbx_strand_id
1 'polypeptide(L)'
;MNWDEIRKEFETSKVTLKALADKHDIKIGTLKSRKSREGWSRDPTKKDATRKKKVASQSTKDATRKRSGNPNPQNQFTKRNKAAEKHGFFSKFLPNETLEIMEQMEERSPADLIYDQIQIQYAAIIRAQKIMYVEDKDEIIKVLKKKKDSDFAEEREWEYQFAWDRHATFINAQSRAMSELRSLIKQFLDMAHEDDERRLKLKQMQLTVDKTKAEIEKISNDGNNNAPPSITVVDRWSGDDE
;
A
#
# COMPACT_ATOMS: atom_id res chain seq x y z
N MET A 1 -16.50 -71.16 -40.81
CA MET A 1 -15.21 -70.58 -40.37
C MET A 1 -14.87 -71.13 -39.00
N ASN A 2 -13.88 -72.04 -38.90
CA ASN A 2 -13.54 -72.66 -37.63
C ASN A 2 -12.40 -71.88 -36.94
N TRP A 3 -12.76 -71.03 -35.97
CA TRP A 3 -11.80 -70.16 -35.27
C TRP A 3 -10.85 -70.92 -34.36
N ASP A 4 -11.28 -72.08 -33.84
CA ASP A 4 -10.45 -72.91 -32.97
C ASP A 4 -9.30 -73.57 -33.74
N GLU A 5 -9.53 -73.93 -35.01
CA GLU A 5 -8.48 -74.44 -35.90
C GLU A 5 -7.45 -73.37 -36.24
N ILE A 6 -7.91 -72.16 -36.55
CA ILE A 6 -7.03 -71.01 -36.85
C ILE A 6 -6.18 -70.63 -35.63
N ARG A 7 -6.78 -70.67 -34.43
CA ARG A 7 -6.07 -70.44 -33.18
C ARG A 7 -5.00 -71.51 -32.96
N LYS A 8 -5.34 -72.80 -33.09
CA LYS A 8 -4.38 -73.89 -32.96
C LYS A 8 -3.24 -73.77 -33.97
N GLU A 9 -3.54 -73.43 -35.22
CA GLU A 9 -2.52 -73.22 -36.25
C GLU A 9 -1.61 -72.03 -35.90
N PHE A 10 -2.17 -70.94 -35.35
CA PHE A 10 -1.37 -69.79 -34.89
C PHE A 10 -0.46 -70.12 -33.70
N GLU A 11 -0.95 -70.89 -32.73
CA GLU A 11 -0.21 -71.23 -31.51
C GLU A 11 0.86 -72.31 -31.77
N THR A 12 0.59 -73.26 -32.67
CA THR A 12 1.52 -74.37 -32.99
C THR A 12 2.55 -74.00 -34.07
N SER A 13 2.18 -73.17 -35.05
CA SER A 13 3.06 -72.87 -36.18
C SER A 13 3.75 -71.51 -36.05
N LYS A 14 4.95 -71.39 -36.63
CA LYS A 14 5.70 -70.12 -36.71
C LYS A 14 5.24 -69.22 -37.87
N VAL A 15 4.00 -69.36 -38.34
CA VAL A 15 3.46 -68.58 -39.46
C VAL A 15 3.18 -67.15 -39.02
N THR A 16 3.28 -66.19 -39.96
CA THR A 16 2.95 -64.78 -39.69
C THR A 16 1.44 -64.57 -39.80
N LEU A 17 0.90 -63.57 -39.08
CA LEU A 17 -0.54 -63.27 -39.11
C LEU A 17 -1.05 -62.91 -40.51
N LYS A 18 -0.18 -62.40 -41.40
CA LYS A 18 -0.54 -62.10 -42.78
C LYS A 18 -0.75 -63.37 -43.60
N ALA A 19 0.21 -64.30 -43.53
CA ALA A 19 0.10 -65.58 -44.24
C ALA A 19 -1.06 -66.45 -43.71
N LEU A 20 -1.37 -66.40 -42.41
CA LEU A 20 -2.53 -67.09 -41.84
C LEU A 20 -3.85 -66.48 -42.33
N ALA A 21 -3.90 -65.15 -42.46
CA ALA A 21 -5.05 -64.44 -43.01
C ALA A 21 -5.29 -64.81 -44.49
N ASP A 22 -4.24 -64.86 -45.31
CA ASP A 22 -4.33 -65.21 -46.74
C ASP A 22 -4.75 -66.67 -46.96
N LYS A 23 -4.26 -67.62 -46.13
CA LYS A 23 -4.64 -69.05 -46.20
C LYS A 23 -6.13 -69.31 -45.93
N HIS A 24 -6.70 -68.56 -44.99
CA HIS A 24 -8.08 -68.73 -44.54
C HIS A 24 -9.03 -67.72 -45.21
N ASP A 25 -8.55 -66.92 -46.18
CA ASP A 25 -9.29 -65.84 -46.85
C ASP A 25 -9.96 -64.85 -45.87
N ILE A 26 -9.23 -64.46 -44.82
CA ILE A 26 -9.70 -63.53 -43.78
C ILE A 26 -8.98 -62.20 -43.93
N LYS A 27 -9.72 -61.08 -43.79
CA LYS A 27 -9.10 -59.77 -43.62
C LYS A 27 -8.20 -59.74 -42.38
N ILE A 28 -6.92 -59.40 -42.56
CA ILE A 28 -5.91 -59.39 -41.48
C ILE A 28 -6.33 -58.58 -40.23
N GLY A 29 -7.14 -57.53 -40.40
CA GLY A 29 -7.68 -56.74 -39.28
C GLY A 29 -8.61 -57.54 -38.37
N THR A 30 -9.45 -58.40 -38.94
CA THR A 30 -10.37 -59.29 -38.21
C THR A 30 -9.58 -60.31 -37.40
N LEU A 31 -8.54 -60.90 -37.99
CA LEU A 31 -7.66 -61.86 -37.32
C LEU A 31 -6.89 -61.22 -36.15
N LYS A 32 -6.37 -59.98 -36.32
CA LYS A 32 -5.71 -59.22 -35.24
C LYS A 32 -6.67 -58.92 -34.08
N SER A 33 -7.90 -58.52 -34.38
CA SER A 33 -8.92 -58.23 -33.37
C SER A 33 -9.28 -59.47 -32.56
N ARG A 34 -9.51 -60.61 -33.23
CA ARG A 34 -9.81 -61.90 -32.58
C ARG A 34 -8.67 -62.38 -31.71
N LYS A 35 -7.43 -62.39 -32.22
CA LYS A 35 -6.23 -62.71 -31.44
C LYS A 35 -6.13 -61.89 -30.15
N SER A 36 -6.47 -60.61 -30.20
CA SER A 36 -6.45 -59.73 -29.02
C SER A 36 -7.57 -60.01 -28.04
N ARG A 37 -8.80 -60.27 -28.52
CA ARG A 37 -9.98 -60.51 -27.69
C ARG A 37 -9.94 -61.87 -26.99
N GLU A 38 -9.40 -62.88 -27.66
CA GLU A 38 -9.35 -64.26 -27.17
C GLU A 38 -7.97 -64.63 -26.60
N GLY A 39 -7.05 -63.67 -26.52
CA GLY A 39 -5.77 -63.83 -25.84
C GLY A 39 -4.85 -64.90 -26.44
N TRP A 40 -4.83 -65.05 -27.77
CA TRP A 40 -3.96 -66.07 -28.38
C TRP A 40 -2.49 -65.73 -28.15
N SER A 41 -1.76 -66.67 -27.55
CA SER A 41 -0.36 -66.51 -27.16
C SER A 41 0.49 -67.51 -27.90
N ARG A 42 1.61 -67.04 -28.45
CA ARG A 42 2.70 -67.89 -28.94
C ARG A 42 3.95 -67.45 -28.22
N ASP A 43 4.82 -68.39 -27.86
CA ASP A 43 6.08 -68.07 -27.20
C ASP A 43 6.80 -66.95 -27.95
N PRO A 44 7.17 -65.86 -27.25
CA PRO A 44 7.74 -64.69 -27.89
C PRO A 44 9.07 -65.09 -28.53
N THR A 45 9.21 -64.86 -29.84
CA THR A 45 10.52 -64.92 -30.50
C THR A 45 11.47 -64.02 -29.72
N LYS A 46 12.61 -64.56 -29.28
CA LYS A 46 13.65 -63.84 -28.52
C LYS A 46 13.95 -62.51 -29.24
N LYS A 47 13.45 -61.39 -28.70
CA LYS A 47 13.62 -60.08 -29.30
C LYS A 47 15.08 -59.67 -29.12
N ASP A 48 15.85 -59.64 -30.19
CA ASP A 48 17.21 -59.10 -30.23
C ASP A 48 17.15 -57.56 -30.33
N ALA A 49 16.44 -56.93 -29.39
CA ALA A 49 16.33 -55.49 -29.32
C ALA A 49 17.49 -54.94 -28.47
N THR A 50 18.26 -54.04 -29.06
CA THR A 50 19.41 -53.32 -28.49
C THR A 50 19.26 -53.03 -27.00
N ARG A 51 20.20 -53.54 -26.18
CA ARG A 51 20.28 -53.27 -24.74
C ARG A 51 20.30 -51.75 -24.51
N LYS A 52 19.25 -51.18 -23.93
CA LYS A 52 19.27 -49.78 -23.48
C LYS A 52 20.26 -49.67 -22.32
N LYS A 53 21.44 -49.10 -22.56
CA LYS A 53 22.39 -48.73 -21.49
C LYS A 53 21.72 -47.66 -20.62
N LYS A 54 21.40 -47.99 -19.36
CA LYS A 54 21.06 -46.99 -18.33
C LYS A 54 22.34 -46.21 -18.01
N VAL A 55 22.38 -44.92 -18.35
CA VAL A 55 23.48 -44.01 -18.00
C VAL A 55 23.29 -43.30 -16.65
N ALA A 56 22.23 -43.64 -15.90
CA ALA A 56 22.10 -43.22 -14.51
C ALA A 56 22.96 -44.12 -13.63
N SER A 57 24.17 -43.68 -13.30
CA SER A 57 24.91 -44.24 -12.17
C SER A 57 24.06 -44.05 -10.92
N GLN A 58 23.66 -45.15 -10.27
CA GLN A 58 23.24 -45.09 -8.88
C GLN A 58 24.51 -44.77 -8.09
N SER A 59 24.70 -43.48 -7.74
CA SER A 59 25.74 -43.14 -6.78
C SER A 59 25.37 -43.87 -5.48
N THR A 60 26.19 -44.84 -5.08
CA THR A 60 26.21 -45.36 -3.72
C THR A 60 26.57 -44.17 -2.83
N LYS A 61 25.55 -43.45 -2.36
CA LYS A 61 25.73 -42.49 -1.27
C LYS A 61 25.93 -43.36 -0.03
N ASP A 62 27.18 -43.75 0.21
CA ASP A 62 27.63 -44.03 1.56
C ASP A 62 27.11 -42.90 2.43
N ALA A 63 26.46 -43.27 3.55
CA ALA A 63 25.89 -42.38 4.54
C ALA A 63 27.00 -41.52 5.18
N THR A 64 27.54 -40.59 4.41
CA THR A 64 28.60 -39.68 4.79
C THR A 64 27.94 -38.42 5.29
N ARG A 65 27.93 -38.36 6.63
CA ARG A 65 27.86 -37.18 7.48
C ARG A 65 26.57 -36.37 7.33
N LYS A 66 25.85 -36.25 8.44
CA LYS A 66 24.92 -35.16 8.71
C LYS A 66 25.54 -33.89 8.13
N ARG A 67 24.95 -33.33 7.06
CA ARG A 67 25.16 -31.95 6.68
C ARG A 67 24.47 -31.10 7.75
N SER A 68 25.03 -31.08 8.96
CA SER A 68 24.93 -29.90 9.79
C SER A 68 25.60 -28.82 8.95
N GLY A 69 24.84 -27.81 8.52
CA GLY A 69 25.43 -26.59 8.01
C GLY A 69 26.53 -26.14 8.97
N ASN A 70 27.55 -25.46 8.44
CA ASN A 70 28.66 -24.95 9.26
C ASN A 70 28.10 -24.41 10.60
N PRO A 71 28.46 -24.98 11.76
CA PRO A 71 27.88 -24.58 13.04
C PRO A 71 28.19 -23.13 13.41
N ASN A 72 29.16 -22.51 12.72
CA ASN A 72 29.45 -21.10 12.84
C ASN A 72 29.79 -20.51 11.46
N PRO A 73 28.80 -20.19 10.61
CA PRO A 73 29.06 -19.51 9.35
C PRO A 73 29.68 -18.15 9.68
N GLN A 74 30.92 -17.91 9.25
CA GLN A 74 31.45 -16.55 9.25
C GLN A 74 30.52 -15.71 8.38
N ASN A 75 29.87 -14.73 9.00
CA ASN A 75 28.90 -13.87 8.35
C ASN A 75 29.61 -13.06 7.25
N GLN A 76 29.57 -13.53 6.00
CA GLN A 76 30.22 -12.85 4.86
C GLN A 76 29.57 -11.48 4.58
N PHE A 77 28.39 -11.23 5.14
CA PHE A 77 27.71 -9.94 5.11
C PHE A 77 28.03 -9.15 6.38
N THR A 78 29.29 -8.77 6.54
CA THR A 78 29.77 -8.01 7.71
C THR A 78 29.21 -6.58 7.80
N LYS A 79 28.54 -6.09 6.74
CA LYS A 79 27.98 -4.74 6.69
C LYS A 79 26.60 -4.75 6.03
N ARG A 80 25.58 -4.91 6.85
CA ARG A 80 24.21 -4.40 6.65
C ARG A 80 23.49 -4.90 5.37
N ASN A 81 22.89 -6.09 5.47
CA ASN A 81 21.82 -6.46 4.55
C ASN A 81 20.55 -5.62 4.86
N LYS A 82 20.54 -4.35 4.45
CA LYS A 82 19.33 -3.50 4.46
C LYS A 82 18.40 -3.79 3.28
N ALA A 83 18.78 -4.69 2.37
CA ALA A 83 17.99 -5.00 1.18
C ALA A 83 16.68 -5.74 1.50
N ALA A 84 16.57 -6.31 2.70
CA ALA A 84 15.35 -6.95 3.21
C ALA A 84 14.47 -6.02 4.06
N GLU A 85 14.89 -4.77 4.32
CA GLU A 85 14.05 -3.77 5.00
C GLU A 85 12.99 -3.27 4.00
N LYS A 86 11.72 -3.06 4.45
CA LYS A 86 10.60 -2.60 3.60
C LYS A 86 10.97 -1.38 2.72
N HIS A 87 11.83 -0.50 3.24
CA HIS A 87 12.29 0.70 2.54
C HIS A 87 13.79 0.69 2.22
N GLY A 88 14.39 -0.48 1.96
CA GLY A 88 15.85 -0.64 1.82
C GLY A 88 16.57 0.29 0.82
N PHE A 89 15.88 0.80 -0.21
CA PHE A 89 16.41 1.85 -1.09
C PHE A 89 16.42 3.23 -0.40
N PHE A 90 15.31 3.61 0.23
CA PHE A 90 15.12 4.91 0.88
C PHE A 90 15.86 5.01 2.22
N SER A 91 16.11 3.91 2.93
CA SER A 91 16.81 3.89 4.22
C SER A 91 18.30 4.26 4.16
N LYS A 92 18.81 4.52 2.95
CA LYS A 92 20.14 5.09 2.69
C LYS A 92 20.14 6.62 2.69
N PHE A 93 18.99 7.23 2.43
CA PHE A 93 18.87 8.67 2.17
C PHE A 93 17.93 9.37 3.15
N LEU A 94 16.95 8.65 3.70
CA LEU A 94 15.94 9.19 4.59
C LEU A 94 16.21 8.82 6.06
N PRO A 95 15.95 9.73 7.00
CA PRO A 95 15.93 9.43 8.44
C PRO A 95 14.91 8.35 8.78
N ASN A 96 15.14 7.63 9.89
CA ASN A 96 14.23 6.57 10.35
C ASN A 96 12.80 7.06 10.58
N GLU A 97 12.64 8.27 11.15
CA GLU A 97 11.33 8.90 11.37
C GLU A 97 10.54 9.07 10.06
N THR A 98 11.22 9.45 8.98
CA THR A 98 10.60 9.61 7.65
C THR A 98 10.18 8.26 7.07
N LEU A 99 10.96 7.21 7.31
CA LEU A 99 10.61 5.85 6.86
C LEU A 99 9.39 5.32 7.60
N GLU A 100 9.27 5.60 8.90
CA GLU A 100 8.10 5.21 9.70
C GLU A 100 6.82 5.91 9.20
N ILE A 101 6.91 7.19 8.85
CA ILE A 101 5.81 7.93 8.22
C ILE A 101 5.42 7.30 6.88
N MET A 102 6.40 6.95 6.04
CA MET A 102 6.13 6.32 4.75
C MET A 102 5.44 4.97 4.90
N GLU A 103 5.84 4.16 5.87
CA GLU A 103 5.21 2.87 6.16
C GLU A 103 3.75 3.06 6.59
N GLN A 104 3.48 3.99 7.50
CA GLN A 104 2.12 4.30 7.94
C GLN A 104 1.25 4.90 6.82
N MET A 105 1.85 5.58 5.83
CA MET A 105 1.15 6.11 4.67
C MET A 105 0.81 5.02 3.64
N GLU A 106 1.66 3.99 3.48
CA GLU A 106 1.46 2.92 2.50
C GLU A 106 0.20 2.08 2.81
N GLU A 107 -0.19 2.00 4.08
CA GLU A 107 -1.41 1.30 4.52
C GLU A 107 -2.70 2.12 4.32
N ARG A 108 -2.59 3.40 3.93
CA ARG A 108 -3.73 4.32 3.79
C ARG A 108 -4.14 4.51 2.33
N SER A 109 -5.44 4.66 2.09
CA SER A 109 -5.94 5.00 0.75
C SER A 109 -5.68 6.48 0.42
N PRO A 110 -5.68 6.87 -0.87
CA PRO A 110 -5.57 8.27 -1.26
C PRO A 110 -6.65 9.17 -0.62
N ALA A 111 -7.86 8.64 -0.43
CA ALA A 111 -8.94 9.35 0.26
C ALA A 111 -8.63 9.56 1.75
N ASP A 112 -8.03 8.57 2.42
CA ASP A 112 -7.61 8.68 3.82
C ASP A 112 -6.57 9.79 4.00
N LEU A 113 -5.56 9.84 3.12
CA LEU A 113 -4.50 10.85 3.18
C LEU A 113 -5.05 12.27 3.02
N ILE A 114 -5.99 12.49 2.09
CA ILE A 114 -6.64 13.79 1.95
C ILE A 114 -7.50 14.10 3.19
N TYR A 115 -8.18 13.10 3.75
CA TYR A 115 -8.95 13.28 4.98
C TYR A 115 -8.06 13.71 6.16
N ASP A 116 -6.91 13.06 6.35
CA ASP A 116 -5.94 13.43 7.38
C ASP A 116 -5.44 14.86 7.17
N GLN A 117 -5.12 15.22 5.93
CA GLN A 117 -4.69 16.57 5.58
C GLN A 117 -5.77 17.61 5.91
N ILE A 118 -7.05 17.30 5.65
CA ILE A 118 -8.18 18.16 6.03
C ILE A 118 -8.24 18.36 7.54
N GLN A 119 -8.09 17.28 8.32
CA GLN A 119 -8.10 17.36 9.78
C GLN A 119 -6.95 18.20 10.32
N ILE A 120 -5.74 18.00 9.81
CA ILE A 120 -4.55 18.78 10.19
C ILE A 120 -4.76 20.27 9.87
N GLN A 121 -5.24 20.57 8.65
CA GLN A 121 -5.48 21.94 8.22
C GLN A 121 -6.56 22.62 9.07
N TYR A 122 -7.67 21.92 9.34
CA TYR A 122 -8.73 22.43 10.20
C TYR A 122 -8.27 22.69 11.63
N ALA A 123 -7.50 21.76 12.22
CA ALA A 123 -6.90 21.94 13.54
C ALA A 123 -5.91 23.10 13.58
N ALA A 124 -5.10 23.28 12.53
CA ALA A 124 -4.18 24.40 12.39
C ALA A 124 -4.92 25.75 12.34
N ILE A 125 -6.05 25.82 11.63
CA ILE A 125 -6.90 27.02 11.58
C ILE A 125 -7.45 27.37 12.97
N ILE A 126 -7.99 26.38 13.70
CA ILE A 126 -8.50 26.58 15.07
C ILE A 126 -7.37 27.03 16.00
N ARG A 127 -6.21 26.41 15.91
CA ARG A 127 -5.04 26.79 16.72
C ARG A 127 -4.57 28.20 16.38
N ALA A 128 -4.54 28.57 15.10
CA ALA A 128 -4.15 29.90 14.65
C ALA A 128 -5.12 30.97 15.17
N GLN A 129 -6.43 30.68 15.19
CA GLN A 129 -7.43 31.58 15.80
C GLN A 129 -7.11 31.88 17.27
N LYS A 130 -6.69 30.88 18.05
CA LYS A 130 -6.30 31.08 19.46
C LYS A 130 -5.01 31.90 19.62
N ILE A 131 -4.02 31.67 18.75
CA ILE A 131 -2.70 32.33 18.86
C ILE A 131 -2.75 33.78 18.36
N MET A 132 -3.48 34.03 17.26
CA MET A 132 -3.52 35.35 16.62
C MET A 132 -4.66 36.24 17.13
N TYR A 133 -5.37 35.82 18.18
CA TYR A 133 -6.40 36.63 18.81
C TYR A 133 -5.83 37.99 19.25
N VAL A 134 -6.60 39.05 18.98
CA VAL A 134 -6.30 40.44 19.35
C VAL A 134 -7.40 40.85 20.32
N GLU A 135 -7.03 41.22 21.54
CA GLU A 135 -7.99 41.53 22.60
C GLU A 135 -8.54 42.94 22.49
N ASP A 136 -7.68 43.89 22.09
CA ASP A 136 -8.02 45.31 22.01
C ASP A 136 -7.46 45.96 20.74
N LYS A 137 -8.16 46.97 20.24
CA LYS A 137 -7.78 47.77 19.08
C LYS A 137 -6.47 48.52 19.30
N ASP A 138 -6.17 48.89 20.54
CA ASP A 138 -4.96 49.63 20.91
C ASP A 138 -3.82 48.70 21.38
N GLU A 139 -3.97 47.38 21.19
CA GLU A 139 -2.92 46.40 21.54
C GLU A 139 -1.66 46.61 20.68
N ILE A 140 -0.52 46.75 21.36
CA ILE A 140 0.80 46.86 20.73
C ILE A 140 1.71 45.80 21.32
N ILE A 141 2.19 44.89 20.47
CA ILE A 141 3.23 43.94 20.85
C ILE A 141 4.59 44.53 20.52
N LYS A 142 5.49 44.48 21.51
CA LYS A 142 6.88 44.94 21.39
C LYS A 142 7.82 43.75 21.44
N VAL A 143 8.55 43.50 20.36
CA VAL A 143 9.52 42.40 20.24
C VAL A 143 10.93 42.97 20.11
N LEU A 144 11.88 42.45 20.90
CA LEU A 144 13.28 42.86 20.78
C LEU A 144 13.86 42.26 19.50
N LYS A 145 14.18 43.11 18.54
CA LYS A 145 14.69 42.69 17.22
C LYS A 145 16.19 42.48 17.24
N LYS A 146 16.91 43.37 17.94
CA LYS A 146 18.37 43.35 18.01
C LYS A 146 18.83 43.93 19.33
N LYS A 147 19.74 43.21 19.99
CA LYS A 147 20.55 43.75 21.09
C LYS A 147 22.00 43.72 20.63
N LYS A 148 22.65 44.87 20.65
CA LYS A 148 24.11 44.96 20.58
C LYS A 148 24.62 45.40 21.94
N ASP A 149 25.52 44.59 22.49
CA ASP A 149 26.31 44.93 23.68
C ASP A 149 27.69 45.38 23.23
N SER A 150 28.11 46.56 23.69
CA SER A 150 29.44 47.13 23.52
C SER A 150 29.94 47.59 24.89
N ASP A 151 31.25 47.56 25.12
CA ASP A 151 31.89 47.86 26.41
C ASP A 151 31.47 49.21 27.03
N PHE A 152 30.92 50.13 26.22
CA PHE A 152 30.48 51.46 26.66
C PHE A 152 29.04 51.83 26.28
N ALA A 153 28.29 50.97 25.56
CA ALA A 153 26.91 51.29 25.16
C ALA A 153 26.08 50.05 24.80
N GLU A 154 24.84 50.01 25.30
CA GLU A 154 23.81 49.07 24.86
C GLU A 154 22.91 49.72 23.79
N GLU A 155 22.82 49.11 22.61
CA GLU A 155 21.86 49.49 21.56
C GLU A 155 20.76 48.44 21.45
N ARG A 156 19.49 48.85 21.64
CA ARG A 156 18.32 47.98 21.55
C ARG A 156 17.37 48.46 20.45
N GLU A 157 17.21 47.66 19.41
CA GLU A 157 16.20 47.87 18.37
C GLU A 157 14.95 47.05 18.69
N TRP A 158 13.79 47.70 18.67
CA TRP A 158 12.50 47.09 18.95
C TRP A 158 11.62 47.10 17.71
N GLU A 159 10.94 45.98 17.47
CA GLU A 159 9.87 45.88 16.47
C GLU A 159 8.52 46.02 17.17
N TYR A 160 7.65 46.84 16.61
CA TYR A 160 6.31 47.08 17.11
C TYR A 160 5.32 46.47 16.12
N GLN A 161 4.43 45.62 16.62
CA GLN A 161 3.33 45.06 15.85
C GLN A 161 2.02 45.61 16.40
N PHE A 162 1.30 46.35 15.56
CA PHE A 162 0.01 46.95 15.91
C PHE A 162 -1.13 45.93 15.74
N ALA A 163 -2.16 46.05 16.57
CA ALA A 163 -3.39 45.26 16.50
C ALA A 163 -3.98 45.14 15.09
N TRP A 164 -4.14 46.26 14.38
CA TRP A 164 -4.75 46.28 13.05
C TRP A 164 -3.91 45.57 11.98
N ASP A 165 -2.58 45.65 12.07
CA ASP A 165 -1.67 44.99 11.12
C ASP A 165 -1.64 43.47 11.33
N ARG A 166 -1.61 43.04 12.60
CA ARG A 166 -1.77 41.64 12.98
C ARG A 166 -3.12 41.09 12.54
N HIS A 167 -4.19 41.85 12.74
CA HIS A 167 -5.53 41.47 12.34
C HIS A 167 -5.65 41.31 10.81
N ALA A 168 -5.11 42.26 10.03
CA ALA A 168 -5.08 42.15 8.58
C ALA A 168 -4.27 40.94 8.10
N THR A 169 -3.10 40.71 8.70
CA THR A 169 -2.25 39.53 8.43
C THR A 169 -3.00 38.23 8.73
N PHE A 170 -3.70 38.18 9.86
CA PHE A 170 -4.50 37.04 10.28
C PHE A 170 -5.65 36.75 9.31
N ILE A 171 -6.47 37.76 8.95
CA ILE A 171 -7.58 37.57 8.00
C ILE A 171 -7.05 37.05 6.65
N ASN A 172 -5.94 37.61 6.16
CA ASN A 172 -5.34 37.17 4.91
C ASN A 172 -4.83 35.73 4.97
N ALA A 173 -4.13 35.36 6.04
CA ALA A 173 -3.64 33.99 6.25
C ALA A 173 -4.82 33.00 6.39
N GLN A 174 -5.85 33.38 7.14
CA GLN A 174 -7.02 32.56 7.38
C GLN A 174 -7.84 32.35 6.10
N SER A 175 -8.04 33.40 5.29
CA SER A 175 -8.76 33.31 4.00
C SER A 175 -8.08 32.33 3.04
N ARG A 176 -6.74 32.34 2.98
CA ARG A 176 -5.95 31.38 2.19
C ARG A 176 -6.13 29.96 2.74
N ALA A 177 -5.96 29.77 4.04
CA ALA A 177 -6.11 28.47 4.70
C ALA A 177 -7.52 27.87 4.52
N MET A 178 -8.56 28.70 4.59
CA MET A 178 -9.96 28.28 4.34
C MET A 178 -10.20 27.88 2.89
N SER A 179 -9.57 28.59 1.94
CA SER A 179 -9.68 28.28 0.51
C SER A 179 -9.02 26.94 0.18
N GLU A 180 -7.84 26.67 0.76
CA GLU A 180 -7.17 25.37 0.66
C GLU A 180 -8.00 24.25 1.29
N LEU A 181 -8.53 24.47 2.50
CA LEU A 181 -9.40 23.51 3.18
C LEU A 181 -10.63 23.15 2.32
N ARG A 182 -11.26 24.14 1.70
CA ARG A 182 -12.39 23.91 0.77
C ARG A 182 -11.98 23.09 -0.45
N SER A 183 -10.79 23.36 -1.01
CA SER A 183 -10.24 22.59 -2.13
C SER A 183 -9.99 21.12 -1.74
N LEU A 184 -9.40 20.89 -0.57
CA LEU A 184 -9.15 19.54 -0.05
C LEU A 184 -10.45 18.78 0.21
N ILE A 185 -11.45 19.43 0.82
CA ILE A 185 -12.78 18.85 1.03
C ILE A 185 -13.39 18.43 -0.31
N LYS A 186 -13.31 19.29 -1.34
CA LYS A 186 -13.79 18.94 -2.68
C LYS A 186 -13.08 17.70 -3.24
N GLN A 187 -11.75 17.68 -3.19
CA GLN A 187 -10.95 16.54 -3.67
C GLN A 187 -11.32 15.24 -2.94
N PHE A 188 -11.57 15.32 -1.63
CA PHE A 188 -12.05 14.16 -0.87
C PHE A 188 -13.43 13.70 -1.36
N LEU A 189 -14.39 14.62 -1.52
CA LEU A 189 -15.75 14.27 -1.94
C LEU A 189 -15.83 13.65 -3.33
N ASP A 190 -14.90 14.04 -4.23
CA ASP A 190 -14.77 13.50 -5.58
C ASP A 190 -14.23 12.04 -5.57
N MET A 191 -13.44 11.67 -4.55
CA MET A 191 -12.86 10.32 -4.41
C MET A 191 -13.67 9.40 -3.50
N ALA A 192 -14.37 9.96 -2.52
CA ALA A 192 -15.11 9.20 -1.51
C ALA A 192 -16.46 8.72 -2.04
N HIS A 193 -16.89 7.53 -1.59
CA HIS A 193 -18.23 7.01 -1.85
C HIS A 193 -19.32 7.91 -1.23
N GLU A 194 -20.54 7.84 -1.74
CA GLU A 194 -21.66 8.69 -1.27
C GLU A 194 -22.03 8.43 0.19
N ASP A 195 -21.95 7.18 0.64
CA ASP A 195 -22.31 6.75 2.01
C ASP A 195 -21.15 6.85 3.02
N ASP A 196 -20.04 7.49 2.66
CA ASP A 196 -18.90 7.63 3.56
C ASP A 196 -19.24 8.55 4.74
N GLU A 197 -19.19 8.01 5.97
CA GLU A 197 -19.47 8.73 7.22
C GLU A 197 -18.63 10.01 7.37
N ARG A 198 -17.43 10.04 6.78
CA ARG A 198 -16.54 11.20 6.81
C ARG A 198 -17.15 12.42 6.12
N ARG A 199 -18.01 12.24 5.12
CA ARG A 199 -18.69 13.35 4.43
C ARG A 199 -19.53 14.19 5.37
N LEU A 200 -20.19 13.57 6.36
CA LEU A 200 -20.98 14.29 7.35
C LEU A 200 -20.09 15.20 8.22
N LYS A 201 -18.95 14.68 8.67
CA LYS A 201 -17.96 15.46 9.44
C LYS A 201 -17.38 16.61 8.62
N LEU A 202 -17.05 16.37 7.34
CA LEU A 202 -16.55 17.42 6.46
C LEU A 202 -17.59 18.51 6.20
N LYS A 203 -18.87 18.14 6.06
CA LYS A 203 -19.97 19.09 5.95
C LYS A 203 -20.07 19.97 7.20
N GLN A 204 -19.93 19.39 8.38
CA GLN A 204 -19.89 20.15 9.63
C GLN A 204 -18.71 21.13 9.68
N MET A 205 -17.49 20.68 9.32
CA MET A 205 -16.31 21.55 9.25
C MET A 205 -16.52 22.71 8.26
N GLN A 206 -17.09 22.41 7.09
CA GLN A 206 -17.39 23.41 6.07
C GLN A 206 -18.38 24.45 6.56
N LEU A 207 -19.45 24.03 7.26
CA LEU A 207 -20.42 24.95 7.87
C LEU A 207 -19.77 25.85 8.93
N THR A 208 -18.88 25.32 9.77
CA THR A 208 -18.13 26.12 10.75
C THR A 208 -17.27 27.17 10.04
N VAL A 209 -16.55 26.78 8.98
CA VAL A 209 -15.74 27.70 8.18
C VAL A 209 -16.59 28.79 7.55
N ASP A 210 -17.70 28.43 6.91
CA ASP A 210 -18.59 29.39 6.26
C ASP A 210 -19.23 30.34 7.28
N LYS A 211 -19.59 29.85 8.48
CA LYS A 211 -20.05 30.69 9.59
C LYS A 211 -18.98 31.69 10.02
N THR A 212 -17.75 31.23 10.25
CA THR A 212 -16.64 32.12 10.66
C THR A 212 -16.35 33.17 9.59
N LYS A 213 -16.41 32.81 8.31
CA LYS A 213 -16.24 33.75 7.21
C LYS A 213 -17.35 34.81 7.20
N ALA A 214 -18.60 34.40 7.38
CA ALA A 214 -19.73 35.32 7.45
C ALA A 214 -19.64 36.27 8.67
N GLU A 215 -19.14 35.80 9.80
CA GLU A 215 -18.86 36.63 10.97
C GLU A 215 -17.77 37.67 10.67
N ILE A 216 -16.69 37.27 9.99
CA ILE A 216 -15.62 38.19 9.57
C ILE A 216 -16.13 39.23 8.58
N GLU A 217 -16.95 38.84 7.60
CA GLU A 217 -17.55 39.77 6.64
C GLU A 217 -18.48 40.78 7.32
N LYS A 218 -19.22 40.37 8.35
CA LYS A 218 -20.01 41.29 9.19
C LYS A 218 -19.12 42.26 9.95
N ILE A 219 -18.05 41.78 10.57
CA ILE A 219 -17.08 42.63 11.28
C ILE A 219 -16.43 43.64 10.33
N SER A 220 -16.13 43.25 9.09
CA SER A 220 -15.55 44.13 8.08
C SER A 220 -16.53 45.19 7.54
N ASN A 221 -17.84 44.93 7.58
CA ASN A 221 -18.88 45.85 7.08
C ASN A 221 -19.47 46.74 8.19
N ASP A 222 -19.43 46.33 9.46
CA ASP A 222 -19.83 47.14 10.62
C ASP A 222 -18.72 48.13 11.03
N GLY A 223 -18.36 49.03 10.11
CA GLY A 223 -17.54 50.21 10.42
C GLY A 223 -18.24 51.27 11.29
N ASN A 224 -19.35 50.95 11.98
CA ASN A 224 -20.17 51.95 12.65
C ASN A 224 -20.67 51.62 14.07
N ASN A 225 -20.24 50.53 14.72
CA ASN A 225 -20.56 50.31 16.15
C ASN A 225 -19.33 49.88 16.94
N ASN A 226 -18.98 50.72 17.92
CA ASN A 226 -17.73 50.77 18.67
C ASN A 226 -17.67 49.73 19.81
N ALA A 227 -17.97 48.46 19.54
CA ALA A 227 -17.88 47.38 20.54
C ALA A 227 -16.95 46.25 20.04
N PRO A 228 -15.96 45.81 20.84
CA PRO A 228 -15.09 44.71 20.47
C PRO A 228 -15.88 43.40 20.35
N PRO A 229 -15.61 42.56 19.35
CA PRO A 229 -16.39 41.35 19.10
C PRO A 229 -16.12 40.27 20.15
N SER A 230 -17.16 39.84 20.87
CA SER A 230 -17.13 38.65 21.72
C SER A 230 -17.46 37.40 20.89
N ILE A 231 -16.46 36.54 20.64
CA ILE A 231 -16.67 35.25 19.98
C ILE A 231 -16.88 34.17 21.04
N THR A 232 -18.11 33.72 21.22
CA THR A 232 -18.42 32.55 22.05
C THR A 232 -18.11 31.27 21.28
N VAL A 233 -16.94 30.68 21.51
CA VAL A 233 -16.64 29.31 21.09
C VAL A 233 -17.35 28.38 22.07
N VAL A 234 -18.49 27.81 21.65
CA VAL A 234 -19.14 26.73 22.40
C VAL A 234 -18.35 25.46 22.14
N ASP A 235 -17.43 25.14 23.06
CA ASP A 235 -16.75 23.86 23.07
C ASP A 235 -17.71 22.80 23.62
N ARG A 236 -18.12 21.82 22.80
CA ARG A 236 -18.99 20.73 23.26
C ARG A 236 -18.20 19.61 23.95
N TRP A 237 -16.91 19.84 24.22
CA TRP A 237 -15.99 18.87 24.82
C TRP A 237 -15.59 19.19 26.26
N SER A 238 -16.22 20.17 26.92
CA SER A 238 -16.27 20.18 28.37
C SER A 238 -17.38 19.23 28.80
N GLY A 239 -17.00 18.05 29.30
CA GLY A 239 -17.94 17.15 29.95
C GLY A 239 -18.63 17.87 31.10
N ASP A 240 -19.95 17.84 31.09
CA ASP A 240 -20.75 18.03 32.30
C ASP A 240 -20.46 16.81 33.20
N ASP A 241 -19.44 16.95 34.05
CA ASP A 241 -19.33 16.21 35.30
C ASP A 241 -19.63 17.20 36.44
N GLU A 242 -20.92 17.47 36.66
CA GLU A 242 -21.52 17.81 37.96
C GLU A 242 -22.94 17.24 38.05
#